data_AF-A0A1I4GG59-F1
#
_entry.id   AF-A0A1I4GG59-F1
#
_cell.length_a   1.000
_cell.length_b   1.000
_cell.length_c   1.000
_cell.angle_alpha   90.00
_cell.angle_beta   90.00
_cell.angle_gamma   90.00
#
_symmetry.space_group_name_H-M   'P 1'
#
loop_
_entity.id
_entity.type
_entity.pdbx_description
1 polymer ?
#
loop_
_entity_poly.entity_id
_entity_poly.type
_entity_poly.pdbx_seq_one_letter_code
_entity_poly.pdbx_strand_id
1 'polypeptide(L)'
;MTLHRFTFYLFCIFFIICGCTNTSIKITGKVQNGLDGTAISGAKVTLDEIGITAFTDKEGTFTLTIPSDSYLKIVVKDINSNQYLKKESGSSDIVLIVEKEQFKLLSYIISDKINDLIIGILPEPEEFNAEYYSENHMPFTHLMENEVEWERIIDGVRLFHEKRLKDLKPQRERYWNRDISSDEAYNISVESNRRNLRNILGAIDEREPVSLTKTDKVAETEKYTVSQICWPVLKEIIPRPALQNWPELDVPGQIFGEGLLLEPKSRSKGFVIAIPDADQEPEALIGIKEGIDYHSQFARHLAENGYTVVVPVIIDRTSRWSRGTNRTSRSWIYAQTHEMGRTVTGYEIQKMEALIDWFDRQRRQNQTISIAGYGDGGLLAFYTSALDTRVETTLVSGYFAPREEIWKEPIYRNVWGLLKEFGDAEIASLIAPCFLIVEYSQIPVYDGEKNSGTKIDPPGELWTHTFNEVESEFNRHDDA
;
A
#
# COMPACT_ATOMS: atom_id res chain seq x y z
N MET A 1 45.92 28.63 -39.78
CA MET A 1 45.19 29.64 -38.99
C MET A 1 44.75 28.95 -37.71
N THR A 2 45.56 28.70 -36.68
CA THR A 2 46.55 29.53 -35.94
C THR A 2 46.03 30.89 -35.49
N LEU A 3 46.20 31.14 -34.17
CA LEU A 3 45.76 32.24 -33.29
C LEU A 3 44.29 32.13 -32.82
N HIS A 4 43.94 32.05 -31.53
CA HIS A 4 44.67 32.34 -30.29
C HIS A 4 44.09 31.49 -29.14
N ARG A 5 44.94 30.64 -28.53
CA ARG A 5 44.86 30.28 -27.09
C ARG A 5 45.49 31.44 -26.29
N PHE A 6 45.15 31.50 -25.00
CA PHE A 6 45.69 32.38 -23.94
C PHE A 6 45.06 33.78 -23.78
N THR A 7 43.95 33.85 -23.05
CA THR A 7 43.83 34.66 -21.81
C THR A 7 42.47 34.37 -21.14
N PHE A 8 42.41 34.47 -19.81
CA PHE A 8 41.32 34.06 -18.90
C PHE A 8 41.38 32.62 -18.35
N TYR A 9 42.55 32.28 -17.81
CA TYR A 9 42.69 31.42 -16.64
C TYR A 9 42.76 32.33 -15.40
N LEU A 10 41.65 32.94 -15.00
CA LEU A 10 41.43 33.54 -13.68
C LEU A 10 39.96 33.96 -13.60
N PHE A 11 39.27 33.65 -12.50
CA PHE A 11 37.85 33.95 -12.22
C PHE A 11 36.81 33.13 -13.00
N CYS A 12 36.48 31.95 -12.47
CA CYS A 12 35.10 31.47 -12.27
C CYS A 12 35.12 30.10 -11.58
N ILE A 13 35.75 30.02 -10.40
CA ILE A 13 35.25 29.11 -9.35
C ILE A 13 34.05 29.87 -8.76
N PHE A 14 32.92 29.83 -9.47
CA PHE A 14 31.64 30.13 -8.83
C PHE A 14 31.30 28.88 -8.03
N PHE A 15 31.77 28.89 -6.79
CA PHE A 15 31.14 28.15 -5.71
C PHE A 15 29.63 28.35 -5.87
N ILE A 16 28.90 27.28 -6.19
CA ILE A 16 27.48 27.18 -5.86
C ILE A 16 27.44 27.13 -4.33
N ILE A 17 27.60 28.30 -3.71
CA ILE A 17 26.98 28.56 -2.42
C ILE A 17 25.51 28.74 -2.79
N CYS A 18 24.82 27.60 -2.89
CA CYS A 18 23.39 27.58 -2.69
C CYS A 18 23.19 28.32 -1.36
N GLY A 19 22.53 29.48 -1.40
CA GLY A 19 22.16 30.20 -0.21
C GLY A 19 21.19 29.33 0.58
N CYS A 20 21.72 28.44 1.43
CA CYS A 20 21.02 27.98 2.60
C CYS A 20 20.80 29.24 3.44
N THR A 21 19.66 29.90 3.24
CA THR A 21 19.10 30.75 4.28
C THR A 21 18.93 29.83 5.48
N ASN A 22 19.84 29.95 6.45
CA ASN A 22 19.78 29.29 7.75
C ASN A 22 18.58 29.87 8.52
N THR A 23 17.37 29.53 8.10
CA THR A 23 16.14 29.82 8.82
C THR A 23 16.08 28.85 10.00
N SER A 24 16.06 29.40 11.21
CA SER A 24 15.79 28.63 12.41
C SER A 24 14.41 27.96 12.29
N ILE A 25 14.37 26.64 12.45
CA ILE A 25 13.14 25.86 12.34
C ILE A 25 12.36 26.06 13.63
N LYS A 26 11.06 26.35 13.54
CA LYS A 26 10.21 26.51 14.72
C LYS A 26 9.23 25.34 14.83
N ILE A 27 9.20 24.70 15.99
CA ILE A 27 8.15 23.75 16.35
C ILE A 27 7.17 24.47 17.28
N THR A 28 5.89 24.52 16.90
CA THR A 28 4.84 25.25 17.62
C THR A 28 3.65 24.35 17.93
N GLY A 29 2.99 24.62 19.05
CA GLY A 29 1.81 23.86 19.46
C GLY A 29 1.24 24.28 20.80
N LYS A 30 0.28 23.50 21.29
CA LYS A 30 -0.37 23.65 22.58
C LYS A 30 -0.24 22.39 23.43
N VAL A 31 0.01 22.56 24.72
CA VAL A 31 -0.10 21.50 25.72
C VAL A 31 -1.41 21.68 26.48
N GLN A 32 -2.18 20.61 26.58
CA GLN A 32 -3.45 20.57 27.28
C GLN A 32 -3.55 19.32 28.16
N ASN A 33 -4.47 19.35 29.12
CA ASN A 33 -4.84 18.19 29.90
C ASN A 33 -5.54 17.18 28.99
N GLY A 34 -5.01 15.96 28.93
CA GLY A 34 -5.53 14.89 28.07
C GLY A 34 -6.94 14.41 28.45
N LEU A 35 -7.44 14.74 29.64
CA LEU A 35 -8.77 14.33 30.11
C LEU A 35 -9.88 15.32 29.73
N ASP A 36 -9.65 16.62 29.91
CA ASP A 36 -10.69 17.66 29.76
C ASP A 36 -10.36 18.73 28.69
N GLY A 37 -9.18 18.65 28.06
CA GLY A 37 -8.75 19.59 27.04
C GLY A 37 -8.35 20.98 27.55
N THR A 38 -8.27 21.19 28.87
CA THR A 38 -7.87 22.48 29.44
C THR A 38 -6.41 22.80 29.16
N ALA A 39 -6.10 24.05 28.82
CA ALA A 39 -4.74 24.48 28.50
C ALA A 39 -3.81 24.39 29.74
N ILE A 40 -2.61 23.85 29.57
CA ILE A 40 -1.65 23.70 30.66
C ILE A 40 -0.55 24.75 30.54
N SER A 41 -0.51 25.66 31.51
CA SER A 41 0.53 26.69 31.59
C SER A 41 1.79 26.20 32.31
N GLY A 42 2.96 26.65 31.84
CA GLY A 42 4.27 26.35 32.43
C GLY A 42 4.69 24.89 32.32
N ALA A 43 4.13 24.13 31.37
CA ALA A 43 4.65 22.82 31.00
C ALA A 43 5.96 23.00 30.25
N LYS A 44 6.97 22.19 30.59
CA LYS A 44 8.27 22.18 29.92
C LYS A 44 8.21 21.19 28.76
N VAL A 45 8.39 21.68 27.54
CA VAL A 45 8.45 20.86 26.32
C VAL A 45 9.92 20.78 25.88
N THR A 46 10.47 19.58 25.83
CA THR A 46 11.87 19.29 25.49
C THR A 46 11.92 18.50 24.19
N LEU A 47 12.73 18.94 23.23
CA LEU A 47 13.10 18.13 22.08
C LEU A 47 14.28 17.23 22.47
N ASP A 48 14.03 15.92 22.59
CA ASP A 48 14.92 14.95 23.23
C ASP A 48 16.30 14.88 22.56
N GLU A 49 16.31 14.81 21.22
CA GLU A 49 17.52 14.58 20.43
C GLU A 49 18.61 15.66 20.60
N ILE A 50 18.20 16.91 20.85
CA ILE A 50 19.10 18.06 20.98
C ILE A 50 18.98 18.77 22.33
N GLY A 51 18.08 18.32 23.20
CA GLY A 51 17.86 18.87 24.54
C GLY A 51 17.31 20.30 24.58
N ILE A 52 16.74 20.82 23.49
CA ILE A 52 16.18 22.17 23.46
C ILE A 52 14.83 22.20 24.17
N THR A 53 14.62 23.21 25.00
CA THR A 53 13.41 23.33 25.85
C THR A 53 12.67 24.63 25.60
N ALA A 54 11.34 24.58 25.73
CA ALA A 54 10.43 25.72 25.76
C ALA A 54 9.38 25.49 26.85
N PHE A 55 8.80 26.58 27.36
CA PHE A 55 7.72 26.53 28.34
C PHE A 55 6.43 27.04 27.72
N THR A 56 5.31 26.46 28.12
CA THR A 56 4.00 26.91 27.65
C THR A 56 3.55 28.20 28.32
N ASP A 57 2.89 29.06 27.55
CA ASP A 57 2.26 30.27 28.05
C ASP A 57 0.94 30.00 28.79
N LYS A 58 0.15 31.05 29.09
CA LYS A 58 -1.14 30.91 29.79
C LYS A 58 -2.20 30.17 28.99
N GLU A 59 -2.08 30.19 27.66
CA GLU A 59 -2.98 29.51 26.73
C GLU A 59 -2.48 28.11 26.36
N GLY A 60 -1.45 27.62 27.08
CA GLY A 60 -0.81 26.33 26.85
C GLY A 60 0.09 26.31 25.62
N THR A 61 0.37 27.44 24.98
CA THR A 61 1.10 27.51 23.71
C THR A 61 2.61 27.48 23.94
N PHE A 62 3.35 26.71 23.14
CA PHE A 62 4.81 26.68 23.14
C PHE A 62 5.38 26.99 21.74
N THR A 63 6.64 27.44 21.72
CA THR A 63 7.45 27.60 20.51
C THR A 63 8.88 27.18 20.80
N LEU A 64 9.31 26.07 20.23
CA LEU A 64 10.70 25.61 20.23
C LEU A 64 11.39 26.16 18.99
N THR A 65 12.57 26.77 19.15
CA THR A 65 13.37 27.26 18.03
C THR A 65 14.63 26.41 17.92
N ILE A 66 14.77 25.70 16.80
CA ILE A 66 15.93 24.87 16.49
C ILE A 66 17.00 25.75 15.81
N PRO A 67 18.21 25.84 16.39
CA PRO A 67 19.35 26.52 15.79
C PRO A 67 19.70 25.91 14.44
N SER A 68 20.08 26.75 13.48
CA SER A 68 20.42 26.36 12.11
C SER A 68 21.64 25.44 11.98
N ASP A 69 22.45 25.38 13.03
CA ASP A 69 23.69 24.63 13.20
C ASP A 69 23.49 23.32 13.99
N SER A 70 22.25 22.95 14.29
CA SER A 70 21.91 21.71 14.99
C SER A 70 22.23 20.47 14.14
N TYR A 71 22.75 19.41 14.76
CA TYR A 71 23.11 18.12 14.13
C TYR A 71 21.92 17.30 13.58
N LEU A 72 20.73 17.88 13.56
CA LEU A 72 19.53 17.21 13.06
C LEU A 72 19.60 17.16 11.53
N LYS A 73 19.75 15.96 10.97
CA LYS A 73 19.61 15.70 9.53
C LYS A 73 18.14 15.81 9.10
N ILE A 74 17.62 17.03 9.12
CA ILE A 74 16.23 17.34 8.84
C ILE A 74 16.17 18.27 7.63
N VAL A 75 15.39 17.89 6.63
CA VAL A 75 15.04 18.76 5.49
C VAL A 75 13.64 19.32 5.73
N VAL A 76 13.47 20.64 5.70
CA VAL A 76 12.14 21.28 5.80
C VAL A 76 11.55 21.48 4.41
N LYS A 77 10.29 21.09 4.23
CA LYS A 77 9.52 21.37 3.01
C LYS A 77 8.34 22.28 3.34
N ASP A 78 8.27 23.44 2.70
CA ASP A 78 7.15 24.39 2.83
C ASP A 78 6.03 24.02 1.86
N ILE A 79 4.81 23.78 2.38
CA ILE A 79 3.65 23.46 1.55
C ILE A 79 2.39 24.09 2.16
N ASN A 80 1.68 24.90 1.37
CA ASN A 80 0.48 25.63 1.81
C ASN A 80 0.68 26.40 3.12
N SER A 81 1.83 27.10 3.24
CA SER A 81 2.24 27.86 4.43
C SER A 81 2.50 27.03 5.69
N ASN A 82 2.52 25.69 5.60
CA ASN A 82 2.94 24.79 6.67
C ASN A 82 4.35 24.26 6.43
N GLN A 83 5.12 24.15 7.51
CA GLN A 83 6.44 23.51 7.51
C GLN A 83 6.29 22.04 7.88
N TYR A 84 6.90 21.17 7.06
CA TYR A 84 6.95 19.73 7.28
C TYR A 84 8.40 19.27 7.36
N LEU A 85 8.66 18.27 8.20
CA LEU A 85 9.98 17.64 8.28
C LEU A 85 10.04 16.42 7.37
N LYS A 86 11.03 16.39 6.48
CA LYS A 86 11.41 15.20 5.72
C LYS A 86 12.60 14.54 6.42
N LYS A 87 12.38 13.31 6.87
CA LYS A 87 13.36 12.46 7.54
C LYS A 87 14.27 11.82 6.49
N GLU A 88 15.59 11.89 6.67
CA GLU A 88 16.51 11.05 5.88
C GLU A 88 16.41 9.58 6.31
N SER A 89 16.55 8.65 5.36
CA SER A 89 16.48 7.22 5.64
C SER A 89 17.52 6.81 6.70
N GLY A 90 17.05 6.34 7.86
CA GLY A 90 17.89 5.85 8.95
C GLY A 90 18.18 6.81 10.11
N SER A 91 17.56 8.00 10.18
CA SER A 91 17.66 8.86 11.37
C SER A 91 16.73 8.42 12.51
N SER A 92 17.01 8.86 13.74
CA SER A 92 16.16 8.64 14.92
C SER A 92 14.81 9.36 14.79
N ASP A 93 13.80 8.91 15.54
CA ASP A 93 12.51 9.60 15.62
C ASP A 93 12.64 10.90 16.40
N ILE A 94 11.95 11.94 15.93
CA ILE A 94 11.94 13.25 16.58
C ILE A 94 10.95 13.19 17.73
N VAL A 95 11.46 13.22 18.97
CA VAL A 95 10.66 13.04 20.18
C VAL A 95 10.55 14.34 20.98
N LEU A 96 9.33 14.75 21.29
CA LEU A 96 9.05 15.76 22.31
C LEU A 96 8.74 15.10 23.66
N ILE A 97 9.43 15.51 24.70
CA ILE A 97 9.16 15.14 26.09
C ILE A 97 8.46 16.31 26.77
N VAL A 98 7.30 16.07 27.37
CA VAL A 98 6.57 17.11 28.10
C VAL A 98 6.53 16.80 29.59
N GLU A 99 6.99 17.76 30.40
CA GLU A 99 7.08 17.67 31.85
C GLU A 99 6.21 18.75 32.52
N LYS A 100 5.41 18.34 33.50
CA LYS A 100 4.65 19.24 34.37
C LYS A 100 4.42 18.54 35.71
N GLU A 101 4.61 19.27 36.81
CA GLU A 101 4.31 18.77 38.15
C GLU A 101 2.85 18.30 38.25
N GLN A 102 2.61 17.15 38.89
CA GLN A 102 1.30 16.47 38.97
C GLN A 102 0.79 15.86 37.65
N PHE A 103 1.63 15.80 36.60
CA PHE A 103 1.32 15.13 35.34
C PHE A 103 2.38 14.08 35.00
N LYS A 104 1.95 13.02 34.32
CA LYS A 104 2.83 11.99 33.81
C LYS A 104 3.80 12.59 32.79
N LEU A 105 5.07 12.20 32.91
CA LEU A 105 6.06 12.40 31.87
C LEU A 105 5.66 11.59 30.63
N LEU A 106 5.43 12.26 29.50
CA LEU A 106 5.04 11.61 28.25
C LEU A 106 5.96 12.05 27.10
N SER A 107 6.30 11.08 26.25
CA SER A 107 7.06 11.26 25.02
C SER A 107 6.13 11.19 23.80
N TYR A 108 6.35 12.11 22.85
CA TYR A 108 5.54 12.26 21.64
C TYR A 108 6.44 12.22 20.43
N ILE A 109 6.23 11.22 19.57
CA ILE A 109 6.92 11.12 18.28
C ILE A 109 6.23 12.08 17.30
N ILE A 110 6.99 13.04 16.77
CA ILE A 110 6.52 13.91 15.68
C ILE A 110 6.70 13.15 14.37
N SER A 111 5.59 12.90 13.68
CA SER A 111 5.61 12.25 12.37
C SER A 111 6.06 13.22 11.27
N ASP A 112 5.25 14.26 11.00
CA ASP A 112 5.43 15.05 9.76
C ASP A 112 5.22 16.58 9.93
N LYS A 113 4.26 17.01 10.78
CA LYS A 113 3.89 18.42 10.97
C LYS A 113 4.59 18.99 12.21
N ILE A 114 5.15 20.20 12.12
CA ILE A 114 5.81 20.87 13.27
C ILE A 114 5.08 22.10 13.79
N ASN A 115 4.02 22.54 13.13
CA ASN A 115 3.21 23.67 13.56
C ASN A 115 1.83 23.23 14.04
N ASP A 116 1.25 23.99 14.96
CA ASP A 116 -0.04 23.73 15.62
C ASP A 116 -0.18 22.30 16.17
N LEU A 117 0.88 21.80 16.81
CA LEU A 117 0.82 20.52 17.54
C LEU A 117 -0.19 20.63 18.69
N ILE A 118 -0.92 19.55 18.98
CA ILE A 118 -1.75 19.44 20.18
C ILE A 118 -1.21 18.27 21.00
N ILE A 119 -0.70 18.56 22.20
CA ILE A 119 -0.05 17.60 23.09
C ILE A 119 -0.89 17.46 24.36
N GLY A 120 -1.50 16.29 24.56
CA GLY A 120 -2.36 16.01 25.72
C GLY A 120 -1.63 15.26 26.81
N ILE A 121 -1.19 15.92 27.90
CA ILE A 121 -0.57 15.23 29.05
C ILE A 121 -1.60 14.80 30.08
N LEU A 122 -1.40 13.62 30.67
CA LEU A 122 -2.31 13.06 31.66
C LEU A 122 -1.85 13.43 33.07
N PRO A 123 -2.75 13.79 33.99
CA PRO A 123 -2.38 13.96 35.39
C PRO A 123 -1.80 12.65 35.94
N GLU A 124 -0.86 12.74 36.88
CA GLU A 124 -0.45 11.58 37.64
C GLU A 124 -1.67 11.02 38.38
N PRO A 125 -1.91 9.71 38.34
CA PRO A 125 -3.02 9.14 39.07
C PRO A 125 -2.78 9.39 40.55
N GLU A 126 -3.70 10.10 41.21
CA GLU A 126 -3.78 10.10 42.66
C GLU A 126 -3.92 8.64 43.15
N GLU A 127 -3.55 8.36 44.41
CA GLU A 127 -3.78 7.03 45.00
C GLU A 127 -5.22 6.57 44.73
N PHE A 128 -5.35 5.32 44.29
CA PHE A 128 -6.65 4.72 44.00
C PHE A 128 -7.60 4.90 45.20
N ASN A 129 -8.58 5.80 45.05
CA ASN A 129 -9.62 5.99 46.04
C ASN A 129 -10.90 5.32 45.55
N ALA A 130 -11.29 4.23 46.21
CA ALA A 130 -12.49 3.46 45.89
C ALA A 130 -13.78 4.28 46.04
N GLU A 131 -13.79 5.37 46.82
CA GLU A 131 -14.94 6.26 46.98
C GLU A 131 -15.30 7.05 45.71
N TYR A 132 -14.37 7.17 44.75
CA TYR A 132 -14.66 7.80 43.46
C TYR A 132 -15.59 6.95 42.57
N TYR A 133 -15.73 5.66 42.86
CA TYR A 133 -16.73 4.78 42.26
C TYR A 133 -17.95 4.73 43.17
N SER A 134 -18.64 5.85 43.33
CA SER A 134 -20.02 5.80 43.83
C SER A 134 -20.86 5.07 42.79
N GLU A 135 -21.89 4.32 43.20
CA GLU A 135 -22.72 3.49 42.30
C GLU A 135 -23.34 4.26 41.11
N ASN A 136 -23.24 5.60 41.08
CA ASN A 136 -23.94 6.47 40.16
C ASN A 136 -23.06 7.27 39.17
N HIS A 137 -21.71 7.25 39.25
CA HIS A 137 -20.86 7.90 38.23
C HIS A 137 -19.41 7.37 38.20
N MET A 138 -18.79 7.35 37.02
CA MET A 138 -17.34 7.15 36.91
C MET A 138 -16.59 8.45 37.27
N PRO A 139 -15.42 8.38 37.93
CA PRO A 139 -14.60 9.56 38.19
C PRO A 139 -14.26 10.31 36.88
N PHE A 140 -14.26 11.65 36.93
CA PHE A 140 -13.94 12.53 35.79
C PHE A 140 -14.85 12.35 34.56
N THR A 141 -16.06 11.80 34.76
CA THR A 141 -17.10 11.72 33.72
C THR A 141 -18.32 12.54 34.13
N HIS A 142 -19.07 13.03 33.15
CA HIS A 142 -20.39 13.62 33.36
C HIS A 142 -21.44 12.71 32.73
N LEU A 143 -22.62 12.64 33.34
CA LEU A 143 -23.76 11.98 32.70
C LEU A 143 -24.01 12.66 31.36
N MET A 144 -24.16 11.86 30.31
CA MET A 144 -24.48 12.39 28.99
C MET A 144 -25.93 12.87 28.99
N GLU A 145 -26.14 14.16 29.24
CA GLU A 145 -27.49 14.77 29.33
C GLU A 145 -28.10 15.09 27.96
N ASN A 146 -27.26 15.16 26.92
CA ASN A 146 -27.70 15.43 25.55
C ASN A 146 -28.18 14.14 24.88
N GLU A 147 -29.31 14.22 24.18
CA GLU A 147 -29.77 13.15 23.30
C GLU A 147 -28.75 12.99 22.15
N VAL A 148 -28.10 11.82 22.07
CA VAL A 148 -27.10 11.55 21.05
C VAL A 148 -27.80 11.22 19.74
N GLU A 149 -27.72 12.13 18.78
CA GLU A 149 -28.07 11.86 17.39
C GLU A 149 -26.96 11.00 16.76
N TRP A 150 -27.04 9.67 16.95
CA TRP A 150 -26.06 8.71 16.42
C TRP A 150 -25.82 8.88 14.92
N GLU A 151 -26.89 9.18 14.16
CA GLU A 151 -26.83 9.45 12.73
C GLU A 151 -25.88 10.61 12.40
N ARG A 152 -25.92 11.69 13.19
CA ARG A 152 -25.06 12.86 13.02
C ARG A 152 -23.61 12.56 13.38
N ILE A 153 -23.36 11.73 14.39
CA ILE A 153 -21.99 11.29 14.72
C ILE A 153 -21.42 10.43 13.59
N ILE A 154 -22.18 9.43 13.12
CA ILE A 154 -21.77 8.53 12.05
C ILE A 154 -21.51 9.33 10.76
N ASP A 155 -22.41 10.25 10.39
CA ASP A 155 -22.23 11.09 9.21
C ASP A 155 -21.05 12.06 9.37
N GLY A 156 -20.84 12.62 10.57
CA GLY A 156 -19.67 13.44 10.88
C GLY A 156 -18.35 12.69 10.71
N VAL A 157 -18.28 11.43 11.16
CA VAL A 157 -17.12 10.55 10.97
C VAL A 157 -16.89 10.28 9.47
N ARG A 158 -17.95 9.95 8.73
CA ARG A 158 -17.87 9.75 7.27
C ARG A 158 -17.32 11.00 6.56
N LEU A 159 -17.91 12.17 6.81
CA LEU A 159 -17.51 13.44 6.21
C LEU A 159 -16.07 13.81 6.56
N PHE A 160 -15.62 13.52 7.79
CA PHE A 160 -14.23 13.72 8.19
C PHE A 160 -13.27 12.87 7.36
N HIS A 161 -13.57 11.57 7.18
CA HIS A 161 -12.73 10.67 6.37
C HIS A 161 -12.76 11.02 4.89
N GLU A 162 -13.93 11.33 4.32
CA GLU A 162 -14.06 11.77 2.92
C GLU A 162 -13.26 13.05 2.65
N LYS A 163 -13.34 14.03 3.56
CA LYS A 163 -12.52 15.26 3.47
C LYS A 163 -11.03 14.92 3.53
N ARG A 164 -10.64 14.04 4.45
CA ARG A 164 -9.23 13.60 4.58
C ARG A 164 -8.71 12.93 3.32
N LEU A 165 -9.51 12.09 2.65
CA LEU A 165 -9.12 11.45 1.38
C LEU A 165 -8.89 12.49 0.27
N LYS A 166 -9.78 13.49 0.16
CA LYS A 166 -9.61 14.62 -0.77
C LYS A 166 -8.35 15.42 -0.48
N ASP A 167 -8.07 15.69 0.80
CA ASP A 167 -6.89 16.44 1.22
C ASP A 167 -5.59 15.66 0.99
N LEU A 168 -5.60 14.32 1.08
CA LEU A 168 -4.42 13.47 0.89
C LEU A 168 -3.96 13.40 -0.57
N LYS A 169 -4.89 13.35 -1.53
CA LYS A 169 -4.58 13.21 -2.97
C LYS A 169 -3.51 14.20 -3.47
N PRO A 170 -3.62 15.53 -3.28
CA PRO A 170 -2.58 16.48 -3.71
C PRO A 170 -1.31 16.45 -2.83
N GLN A 171 -1.34 15.77 -1.68
CA GLN A 171 -0.19 15.66 -0.78
C GLN A 171 0.71 14.47 -1.11
N ARG A 172 0.28 13.56 -2.00
CA ARG A 172 1.06 12.36 -2.34
C ARG A 172 2.44 12.70 -2.89
N GLU A 173 2.57 13.74 -3.72
CA GLU A 173 3.85 14.22 -4.28
C GLU A 173 4.91 14.64 -3.24
N ARG A 174 4.54 14.71 -1.96
CA ARG A 174 5.51 14.91 -0.87
C ARG A 174 6.42 13.71 -0.66
N TYR A 175 5.92 12.52 -0.98
CA TYR A 175 6.61 11.25 -0.78
C TYR A 175 7.48 10.84 -1.98
N TRP A 176 7.42 11.59 -3.09
CA TRP A 176 8.11 11.25 -4.33
C TRP A 176 9.27 12.21 -4.61
N ASN A 177 10.27 11.69 -5.33
CA ASN A 177 11.44 12.43 -5.81
C ASN A 177 11.93 11.79 -7.10
N ARG A 178 11.05 11.69 -8.10
CA ARG A 178 11.31 10.98 -9.37
C ARG A 178 12.44 11.67 -10.14
N ASP A 179 13.44 10.90 -10.52
CA ASP A 179 14.53 11.35 -11.39
C ASP A 179 14.31 10.84 -12.82
N ILE A 180 13.79 11.71 -13.68
CA ILE A 180 13.47 11.39 -15.08
C ILE A 180 14.68 11.52 -16.03
N SER A 181 15.90 11.67 -15.50
CA SER A 181 17.09 11.87 -16.35
C SER A 181 17.52 10.63 -17.14
N SER A 182 17.22 9.43 -16.63
CA SER A 182 17.46 8.14 -17.29
C SER A 182 16.65 7.03 -16.61
N ASP A 183 16.46 5.91 -17.30
CA ASP A 183 15.81 4.71 -16.77
C ASP A 183 16.45 4.19 -15.47
N GLU A 184 17.78 4.24 -15.38
CA GLU A 184 18.53 3.80 -14.21
C GLU A 184 18.34 4.78 -13.03
N ALA A 185 18.44 6.08 -13.29
CA ALA A 185 18.20 7.11 -12.28
C ALA A 185 16.74 7.07 -11.76
N TYR A 186 15.79 6.84 -12.66
CA TYR A 186 14.37 6.73 -12.31
C TYR A 186 14.14 5.56 -11.35
N ASN A 187 14.61 4.37 -11.71
CA ASN A 187 14.48 3.17 -10.88
C ASN A 187 15.11 3.37 -9.49
N ILE A 188 16.31 3.98 -9.42
CA ILE A 188 16.96 4.29 -8.14
C ILE A 188 16.11 5.28 -7.31
N SER A 189 15.56 6.29 -7.96
CA SER A 189 14.81 7.36 -7.28
C SER A 189 13.50 6.88 -6.64
N VAL A 190 12.81 5.91 -7.25
CA VAL A 190 11.52 5.38 -6.78
C VAL A 190 11.62 4.09 -5.98
N GLU A 191 12.82 3.52 -5.82
CA GLU A 191 13.04 2.25 -5.11
C GLU A 191 12.53 2.29 -3.65
N SER A 192 12.62 3.44 -2.99
CA SER A 192 12.06 3.60 -1.64
C SER A 192 10.53 3.54 -1.62
N ASN A 193 9.87 4.15 -2.60
CA ASN A 193 8.42 4.09 -2.77
C ASN A 193 7.98 2.65 -3.08
N ARG A 194 8.71 1.94 -3.96
CA ARG A 194 8.45 0.52 -4.28
C ARG A 194 8.54 -0.36 -3.05
N ARG A 195 9.56 -0.18 -2.21
CA ARG A 195 9.71 -0.89 -0.93
C ARG A 195 8.57 -0.58 0.03
N ASN A 196 8.14 0.68 0.10
CA ASN A 196 7.03 1.05 0.96
C ASN A 196 5.70 0.45 0.47
N LEU A 197 5.44 0.46 -0.83
CA LEU A 197 4.28 -0.20 -1.44
C LEU A 197 4.28 -1.70 -1.11
N ARG A 198 5.45 -2.38 -1.21
CA ARG A 198 5.58 -3.80 -0.83
C ARG A 198 5.19 -4.05 0.63
N ASN A 199 5.62 -3.17 1.54
CA ASN A 199 5.26 -3.24 2.96
C ASN A 199 3.76 -3.03 3.19
N ILE A 200 3.17 -2.01 2.55
CA ILE A 200 1.73 -1.70 2.63
C ILE A 200 0.89 -2.87 2.13
N LEU A 201 1.30 -3.51 1.04
CA LEU A 201 0.61 -4.69 0.49
C LEU A 201 0.86 -5.97 1.31
N GLY A 202 1.78 -5.93 2.28
CA GLY A 202 2.14 -7.10 3.07
C GLY A 202 2.85 -8.20 2.26
N ALA A 203 3.42 -7.87 1.09
CA ALA A 203 4.13 -8.81 0.21
C ALA A 203 5.61 -8.96 0.63
N ILE A 204 5.85 -9.14 1.94
CA ILE A 204 7.17 -9.08 2.58
C ILE A 204 7.71 -10.44 3.05
N ASP A 205 6.87 -11.48 3.04
CA ASP A 205 7.26 -12.80 3.50
C ASP A 205 8.30 -13.44 2.56
N GLU A 206 9.24 -14.21 3.12
CA GLU A 206 10.32 -14.81 2.35
C GLU A 206 9.80 -15.93 1.44
N ARG A 207 10.09 -15.81 0.14
CA ARG A 207 9.67 -16.78 -0.87
C ARG A 207 10.62 -17.98 -0.92
N GLU A 208 10.09 -19.16 -1.16
CA GLU A 208 10.89 -20.36 -1.44
C GLU A 208 11.49 -20.29 -2.84
N PRO A 209 12.67 -20.90 -3.09
CA PRO A 209 13.18 -21.05 -4.44
C PRO A 209 12.17 -21.76 -5.33
N VAL A 210 11.72 -21.08 -6.39
CA VAL A 210 10.68 -21.64 -7.25
C VAL A 210 11.12 -22.97 -7.88
N SER A 211 10.25 -23.98 -7.74
CA SER A 211 10.34 -25.28 -8.40
C SER A 211 8.97 -25.65 -8.97
N LEU A 212 8.74 -25.27 -10.22
CA LEU A 212 7.48 -25.54 -10.90
C LEU A 212 7.39 -27.00 -11.35
N THR A 213 6.37 -27.69 -10.89
CA THR A 213 6.08 -29.09 -11.22
C THR A 213 4.91 -29.16 -12.18
N LYS A 214 5.07 -29.91 -13.28
CA LYS A 214 3.98 -30.25 -14.20
C LYS A 214 3.39 -31.59 -13.78
N THR A 215 2.07 -31.67 -13.63
CA THR A 215 1.38 -32.90 -13.24
C THR A 215 0.77 -33.58 -14.46
N ASP A 216 -0.39 -33.10 -14.92
CA ASP A 216 -1.17 -33.73 -15.97
C ASP A 216 -1.22 -32.87 -17.24
N LYS A 217 -1.21 -33.52 -18.41
CA LYS A 217 -1.55 -32.87 -19.68
C LYS A 217 -3.08 -32.85 -19.81
N VAL A 218 -3.66 -31.66 -19.78
CA VAL A 218 -5.13 -31.49 -19.76
C VAL A 218 -5.72 -31.20 -21.14
N ALA A 219 -4.93 -30.64 -22.06
CA ALA A 219 -5.37 -30.40 -23.44
C ALA A 219 -4.19 -30.26 -24.41
N GLU A 220 -4.49 -30.32 -25.70
CA GLU A 220 -3.55 -30.08 -26.79
C GLU A 220 -4.26 -29.51 -28.01
N THR A 221 -3.59 -28.59 -28.69
CA THR A 221 -3.99 -28.09 -30.02
C THR A 221 -2.87 -28.35 -31.04
N GLU A 222 -3.08 -27.97 -32.30
CA GLU A 222 -2.00 -27.97 -33.29
C GLU A 222 -0.87 -27.00 -32.94
N LYS A 223 -1.13 -25.97 -32.11
CA LYS A 223 -0.19 -24.89 -31.82
C LYS A 223 0.50 -25.00 -30.46
N TYR A 224 -0.17 -25.53 -29.44
CA TYR A 224 0.35 -25.56 -28.06
C TYR A 224 -0.20 -26.75 -27.26
N THR A 225 0.47 -27.05 -26.15
CA THR A 225 0.07 -28.06 -25.16
C THR A 225 -0.34 -27.37 -23.86
N VAL A 226 -1.32 -27.92 -23.15
CA VAL A 226 -1.76 -27.42 -21.83
C VAL A 226 -1.45 -28.46 -20.76
N SER A 227 -0.77 -28.02 -19.70
CA SER A 227 -0.46 -28.85 -18.53
C SER A 227 -0.89 -28.17 -17.24
N GLN A 228 -1.35 -28.96 -16.27
CA GLN A 228 -1.49 -28.50 -14.89
C GLN A 228 -0.13 -28.30 -14.25
N ILE A 229 -0.03 -27.25 -13.44
CA ILE A 229 1.20 -26.87 -12.74
C ILE A 229 0.94 -26.51 -11.29
N CYS A 230 1.93 -26.78 -10.44
CA CYS A 230 1.98 -26.36 -9.05
C CYS A 230 3.42 -25.90 -8.71
N TRP A 231 3.56 -24.89 -7.87
CA TRP A 231 4.86 -24.39 -7.42
C TRP A 231 4.81 -23.91 -5.96
N PRO A 232 5.89 -24.13 -5.18
CA PRO A 232 6.01 -23.56 -3.84
C PRO A 232 6.18 -22.03 -3.93
N VAL A 233 5.62 -21.32 -2.96
CA VAL A 233 5.62 -19.84 -2.94
C VAL A 233 6.31 -19.34 -1.68
N LEU A 234 5.78 -19.69 -0.50
CA LEU A 234 6.36 -19.27 0.79
C LEU A 234 7.07 -20.42 1.48
N LYS A 235 7.90 -20.06 2.46
CA LYS A 235 8.55 -21.04 3.32
C LYS A 235 7.54 -21.90 4.06
N GLU A 236 7.90 -23.17 4.21
CA GLU A 236 7.15 -24.06 5.09
C GLU A 236 7.26 -23.55 6.54
N ILE A 237 6.11 -23.31 7.14
CA ILE A 237 5.95 -22.96 8.54
C ILE A 237 5.62 -24.25 9.28
N ILE A 238 6.53 -24.63 10.17
CA ILE A 238 6.28 -25.69 11.15
C ILE A 238 5.55 -25.04 12.32
N PRO A 239 4.24 -25.30 12.54
CA PRO A 239 3.53 -24.71 13.65
C PRO A 239 4.16 -25.12 14.98
N ARG A 240 4.20 -24.20 15.95
CA ARG A 240 4.69 -24.51 17.29
C ARG A 240 3.85 -25.66 17.87
N PRO A 241 4.46 -26.67 18.51
CA PRO A 241 3.68 -27.68 19.24
C PRO A 241 2.76 -26.98 20.24
N ALA A 242 1.51 -27.44 20.30
CA ALA A 242 0.50 -26.82 21.14
C ALA A 242 0.97 -26.76 22.60
N LEU A 243 0.84 -25.59 23.24
CA LEU A 243 1.20 -25.40 24.65
C LEU A 243 0.24 -26.13 25.62
N GLN A 244 -0.87 -26.67 25.10
CA GLN A 244 -1.92 -27.40 25.81
C GLN A 244 -2.50 -28.48 24.89
N ASN A 245 -3.39 -29.33 25.41
CA ASN A 245 -4.17 -30.32 24.64
C ASN A 245 -5.23 -29.65 23.76
N TRP A 246 -4.80 -28.82 22.82
CA TRP A 246 -5.65 -28.28 21.76
C TRP A 246 -5.66 -29.27 20.60
N PRO A 247 -6.77 -29.38 19.86
CA PRO A 247 -6.79 -30.16 18.63
C PRO A 247 -5.69 -29.67 17.69
N GLU A 248 -5.08 -30.58 16.95
CA GLU A 248 -4.13 -30.25 15.89
C GLU A 248 -4.79 -29.24 14.96
N LEU A 249 -4.18 -28.06 14.85
CA LEU A 249 -4.68 -27.03 13.96
C LEU A 249 -4.42 -27.52 12.54
N ASP A 250 -5.48 -27.81 11.79
CA ASP A 250 -5.43 -27.92 10.34
C ASP A 250 -5.08 -26.54 9.79
N VAL A 251 -3.80 -26.22 9.74
CA VAL A 251 -3.25 -24.97 9.19
C VAL A 251 -2.36 -25.32 8.00
N PRO A 252 -2.49 -24.61 6.86
CA PRO A 252 -1.60 -24.82 5.75
C PRO A 252 -0.16 -24.53 6.19
N GLY A 253 0.70 -25.56 6.16
CA GLY A 253 2.11 -25.43 6.48
C GLY A 253 2.89 -24.65 5.42
N GLN A 254 2.38 -24.53 4.20
CA GLN A 254 3.05 -23.83 3.12
C GLN A 254 2.04 -23.27 2.12
N ILE A 255 2.37 -22.13 1.50
CA ILE A 255 1.58 -21.57 0.40
C ILE A 255 2.14 -22.07 -0.93
N PHE A 256 1.25 -22.58 -1.77
CA PHE A 256 1.51 -22.97 -3.15
C PHE A 256 0.75 -22.08 -4.13
N GLY A 257 1.29 -21.98 -5.33
CA GLY A 257 0.56 -21.54 -6.51
C GLY A 257 0.18 -22.73 -7.37
N GLU A 258 -0.98 -22.65 -8.00
CA GLU A 258 -1.50 -23.65 -8.93
C GLU A 258 -2.02 -22.96 -10.19
N GLY A 259 -2.10 -23.68 -11.30
CA GLY A 259 -2.62 -23.11 -12.54
C GLY A 259 -2.42 -24.00 -13.75
N LEU A 260 -2.56 -23.38 -14.92
CA LEU A 260 -2.37 -24.01 -16.21
C LEU A 260 -1.18 -23.38 -16.94
N LEU A 261 -0.34 -24.22 -17.53
CA LEU A 261 0.77 -23.82 -18.38
C LEU A 261 0.46 -24.18 -19.83
N LEU A 262 0.46 -23.17 -20.70
CA LEU A 262 0.26 -23.29 -22.13
C LEU A 262 1.61 -23.10 -22.82
N GLU A 263 2.11 -24.17 -23.43
CA GLU A 263 3.42 -24.18 -24.08
C GLU A 263 3.27 -24.31 -25.59
N PRO A 264 3.74 -23.33 -26.39
CA PRO A 264 3.72 -23.44 -27.83
C PRO A 264 4.63 -24.59 -28.28
N LYS A 265 4.20 -25.31 -29.33
CA LYS A 265 4.99 -26.37 -29.96
C LYS A 265 6.18 -25.80 -30.73
N SER A 266 6.07 -24.55 -31.18
CA SER A 266 7.19 -23.78 -31.72
C SER A 266 8.01 -23.14 -30.59
N ARG A 267 9.17 -22.57 -30.94
CA ARG A 267 9.92 -21.72 -30.02
C ARG A 267 9.03 -20.58 -29.51
N SER A 268 8.95 -20.44 -28.19
CA SER A 268 8.20 -19.36 -27.55
C SER A 268 8.78 -17.98 -27.86
N LYS A 269 7.91 -16.99 -28.11
CA LYS A 269 8.29 -15.58 -28.31
C LYS A 269 8.61 -14.85 -27.01
N GLY A 270 8.05 -15.31 -25.89
CA GLY A 270 8.14 -14.67 -24.59
C GLY A 270 7.23 -15.37 -23.59
N PHE A 271 7.25 -14.90 -22.35
CA PHE A 271 6.50 -15.48 -21.25
C PHE A 271 5.43 -14.51 -20.77
N VAL A 272 4.21 -15.00 -20.55
CA VAL A 272 3.11 -14.18 -20.07
C VAL A 272 2.43 -14.85 -18.88
N ILE A 273 2.21 -14.11 -17.80
CA ILE A 273 1.24 -14.50 -16.77
C ILE A 273 -0.10 -13.87 -17.16
N ALA A 274 -1.11 -14.70 -17.42
CA ALA A 274 -2.46 -14.26 -17.78
C ALA A 274 -3.42 -14.52 -16.61
N ILE A 275 -3.81 -13.46 -15.90
CA ILE A 275 -4.51 -13.55 -14.61
C ILE A 275 -6.02 -13.29 -14.82
N PRO A 276 -6.91 -14.28 -14.61
CA PRO A 276 -8.35 -14.08 -14.71
C PRO A 276 -8.89 -13.19 -13.59
N ASP A 277 -10.16 -12.78 -13.70
CA ASP A 277 -10.87 -12.25 -12.53
C ASP A 277 -11.12 -13.34 -11.47
N ALA A 278 -11.33 -12.96 -10.20
CA ALA A 278 -11.48 -13.92 -9.11
C ALA A 278 -12.70 -14.86 -9.24
N ASP A 279 -13.70 -14.50 -10.05
CA ASP A 279 -14.84 -15.38 -10.34
C ASP A 279 -14.69 -16.15 -11.67
N GLN A 280 -13.52 -16.06 -12.31
CA GLN A 280 -13.20 -16.74 -13.56
C GLN A 280 -12.20 -17.87 -13.33
N GLU A 281 -12.56 -19.08 -13.78
CA GLU A 281 -11.66 -20.23 -13.72
C GLU A 281 -10.60 -20.18 -14.83
N PRO A 282 -9.35 -20.62 -14.57
CA PRO A 282 -8.30 -20.73 -15.59
C PRO A 282 -8.74 -21.48 -16.85
N GLU A 283 -9.49 -22.58 -16.69
CA GLU A 283 -10.00 -23.43 -17.76
C GLU A 283 -10.96 -22.67 -18.69
N ALA A 284 -11.77 -21.77 -18.14
CA ALA A 284 -12.67 -20.92 -18.92
C ALA A 284 -11.89 -19.87 -19.71
N LEU A 285 -10.84 -19.29 -19.11
CA LEU A 285 -10.02 -18.27 -19.75
C LEU A 285 -9.23 -18.81 -20.95
N ILE A 286 -8.96 -20.12 -20.97
CA ILE A 286 -8.29 -20.78 -22.10
C ILE A 286 -9.27 -21.50 -23.05
N GLY A 287 -10.57 -21.43 -22.78
CA GLY A 287 -11.62 -22.00 -23.62
C GLY A 287 -11.78 -23.52 -23.57
N ILE A 288 -11.28 -24.19 -22.51
CA ILE A 288 -11.57 -25.62 -22.25
C ILE A 288 -12.96 -25.77 -21.62
N LYS A 289 -13.34 -24.82 -20.75
CA LYS A 289 -14.65 -24.76 -20.10
C LYS A 289 -15.44 -23.57 -20.66
N GLU A 290 -16.76 -23.71 -20.74
CA GLU A 290 -17.65 -22.58 -21.04
C GLU A 290 -17.65 -21.56 -19.88
N GLY A 291 -17.87 -20.28 -20.19
CA GLY A 291 -18.00 -19.23 -19.17
C GLY A 291 -17.41 -17.87 -19.58
N ILE A 292 -16.51 -17.86 -20.56
CA ILE A 292 -15.89 -16.63 -21.09
C ILE A 292 -15.99 -16.64 -22.62
N ASP A 293 -16.45 -15.52 -23.19
CA ASP A 293 -16.54 -15.35 -24.64
C ASP A 293 -15.18 -15.57 -25.32
N TYR A 294 -15.19 -16.14 -26.53
CA TYR A 294 -13.97 -16.45 -27.27
C TYR A 294 -13.03 -15.24 -27.41
N HIS A 295 -13.55 -14.03 -27.67
CA HIS A 295 -12.72 -12.84 -27.82
C HIS A 295 -12.10 -12.37 -26.50
N SER A 296 -12.69 -12.73 -25.35
CA SER A 296 -12.18 -12.42 -24.01
C SER A 296 -11.24 -13.49 -23.44
N GLN A 297 -11.01 -14.60 -24.16
CA GLN A 297 -10.05 -15.67 -23.78
C GLN A 297 -8.59 -15.25 -24.04
N PHE A 298 -8.14 -14.15 -23.43
CA PHE A 298 -6.83 -13.54 -23.76
C PHE A 298 -5.63 -14.47 -23.52
N ALA A 299 -5.69 -15.37 -22.52
CA ALA A 299 -4.65 -16.37 -22.30
C ALA A 299 -4.51 -17.34 -23.49
N ARG A 300 -5.64 -17.78 -24.06
CA ARG A 300 -5.68 -18.61 -25.25
C ARG A 300 -5.08 -17.89 -26.45
N HIS A 301 -5.49 -16.64 -26.68
CA HIS A 301 -5.00 -15.84 -27.81
C HIS A 301 -3.49 -15.63 -27.75
N LEU A 302 -2.93 -15.38 -26.57
CA LEU A 302 -1.49 -15.25 -26.38
C LEU A 302 -0.75 -16.57 -26.72
N ALA A 303 -1.27 -17.71 -26.25
CA ALA A 303 -0.69 -19.01 -26.58
C ALA A 303 -0.80 -19.34 -28.09
N GLU A 304 -1.95 -19.05 -28.72
CA GLU A 304 -2.16 -19.21 -30.16
C GLU A 304 -1.25 -18.32 -31.02
N ASN A 305 -0.73 -17.24 -30.44
CA ASN A 305 0.24 -16.33 -31.04
C ASN A 305 1.71 -16.66 -30.72
N GLY A 306 1.97 -17.76 -30.02
CA GLY A 306 3.30 -18.34 -29.81
C GLY A 306 4.01 -17.91 -28.53
N TYR A 307 3.28 -17.44 -27.52
CA TYR A 307 3.84 -17.16 -26.19
C TYR A 307 3.67 -18.37 -25.27
N THR A 308 4.59 -18.53 -24.32
CA THR A 308 4.40 -19.44 -23.18
C THR A 308 3.54 -18.70 -22.16
N VAL A 309 2.38 -19.24 -21.82
CA VAL A 309 1.41 -18.56 -20.95
C VAL A 309 1.17 -19.38 -19.70
N VAL A 310 1.25 -18.75 -18.54
CA VAL A 310 0.76 -19.32 -17.27
C VAL A 310 -0.53 -18.64 -16.88
N VAL A 311 -1.57 -19.43 -16.60
CA VAL A 311 -2.85 -18.96 -16.07
C VAL A 311 -2.98 -19.45 -14.63
N PRO A 312 -2.69 -18.61 -13.63
CA PRO A 312 -2.74 -19.01 -12.23
C PRO A 312 -4.19 -19.09 -11.72
N VAL A 313 -4.41 -20.00 -10.78
CA VAL A 313 -5.58 -19.97 -9.89
C VAL A 313 -5.37 -18.86 -8.87
N ILE A 314 -6.32 -17.94 -8.82
CA ILE A 314 -6.42 -16.92 -7.78
C ILE A 314 -7.56 -17.26 -6.81
N ILE A 315 -7.52 -16.69 -5.62
CA ILE A 315 -8.47 -16.95 -4.54
C ILE A 315 -9.84 -16.44 -4.98
N ASP A 316 -10.80 -17.36 -5.09
CA ASP A 316 -12.14 -17.07 -5.61
C ASP A 316 -13.02 -16.25 -4.65
N ARG A 317 -14.11 -15.66 -5.17
CA ARG A 317 -15.14 -15.01 -4.32
C ARG A 317 -16.27 -15.96 -3.90
N THR A 318 -16.10 -17.26 -4.11
CA THR A 318 -17.04 -18.26 -3.58
C THR A 318 -16.84 -18.43 -2.08
N SER A 319 -17.76 -19.10 -1.38
CA SER A 319 -17.55 -19.47 0.03
C SER A 319 -16.92 -20.86 0.20
N ARG A 320 -16.43 -21.48 -0.88
CA ARG A 320 -15.93 -22.87 -0.89
C ARG A 320 -14.82 -23.10 0.13
N TRP A 321 -13.92 -22.13 0.28
CA TRP A 321 -12.73 -22.25 1.15
C TRP A 321 -12.90 -21.54 2.50
N SER A 322 -14.12 -21.11 2.82
CA SER A 322 -14.42 -20.32 4.01
C SER A 322 -14.79 -21.16 5.24
N ARG A 323 -14.43 -22.45 5.26
CA ARG A 323 -14.68 -23.41 6.37
C ARG A 323 -16.14 -23.45 6.86
N GLY A 324 -17.08 -23.40 5.93
CA GLY A 324 -18.52 -23.46 6.22
C GLY A 324 -19.13 -22.13 6.69
N THR A 325 -18.38 -21.02 6.63
CA THR A 325 -18.95 -19.69 6.81
C THR A 325 -19.67 -19.23 5.54
N ASN A 326 -20.42 -18.13 5.65
CA ASN A 326 -21.07 -17.47 4.51
C ASN A 326 -20.20 -16.36 3.89
N ARG A 327 -18.91 -16.29 4.25
CA ARG A 327 -17.95 -15.30 3.74
C ARG A 327 -17.33 -15.79 2.45
N THR A 328 -16.92 -14.87 1.58
CA THR A 328 -16.10 -15.24 0.41
C THR A 328 -14.73 -15.78 0.86
N SER A 329 -14.07 -16.61 0.05
CA SER A 329 -12.73 -17.14 0.36
C SER A 329 -11.74 -15.99 0.58
N ARG A 330 -11.83 -14.92 -0.22
CA ARG A 330 -11.02 -13.70 -0.06
C ARG A 330 -11.30 -12.97 1.25
N SER A 331 -12.58 -12.73 1.59
CA SER A 331 -12.95 -12.09 2.86
C SER A 331 -12.55 -12.93 4.08
N TRP A 332 -12.65 -14.26 3.97
CA TRP A 332 -12.25 -15.18 5.02
C TRP A 332 -10.74 -15.11 5.30
N ILE A 333 -9.92 -15.06 4.25
CA ILE A 333 -8.47 -14.87 4.38
C ILE A 333 -8.17 -13.48 4.92
N TYR A 334 -8.78 -12.42 4.36
CA TYR A 334 -8.61 -11.05 4.84
C TYR A 334 -8.82 -10.93 6.35
N ALA A 335 -9.90 -11.52 6.88
CA ALA A 335 -10.23 -11.45 8.31
C ALA A 335 -9.14 -12.01 9.23
N GLN A 336 -8.30 -12.92 8.73
CA GLN A 336 -7.20 -13.51 9.50
C GLN A 336 -5.88 -12.74 9.31
N THR A 337 -5.70 -12.08 8.17
CA THR A 337 -4.39 -11.61 7.71
C THR A 337 -4.18 -10.11 7.91
N HIS A 338 -5.24 -9.30 7.85
CA HIS A 338 -5.12 -7.83 7.92
C HIS A 338 -4.51 -7.33 9.24
N GLU A 339 -4.89 -7.93 10.37
CA GLU A 339 -4.31 -7.61 11.70
C GLU A 339 -2.82 -7.95 11.80
N MET A 340 -2.35 -8.89 10.99
CA MET A 340 -0.94 -9.28 10.90
C MET A 340 -0.17 -8.41 9.90
N GLY A 341 -0.81 -7.39 9.31
CA GLY A 341 -0.24 -6.56 8.25
C GLY A 341 0.00 -7.34 6.96
N ARG A 342 -0.85 -8.34 6.66
CA ARG A 342 -0.82 -9.11 5.41
C ARG A 342 -2.13 -8.95 4.66
N THR A 343 -2.06 -8.99 3.34
CA THR A 343 -3.25 -8.82 2.48
C THR A 343 -3.43 -10.02 1.57
N VAL A 344 -4.66 -10.26 1.13
CA VAL A 344 -4.96 -11.28 0.11
C VAL A 344 -4.14 -11.01 -1.15
N THR A 345 -4.13 -9.75 -1.58
CA THR A 345 -3.31 -9.24 -2.69
C THR A 345 -1.82 -9.52 -2.51
N GLY A 346 -1.26 -9.32 -1.31
CA GLY A 346 0.15 -9.55 -1.03
C GLY A 346 0.57 -11.01 -1.23
N TYR A 347 -0.24 -11.96 -0.77
CA TYR A 347 0.01 -13.39 -1.01
C TYR A 347 -0.06 -13.74 -2.50
N GLU A 348 -1.03 -13.18 -3.23
CA GLU A 348 -1.20 -13.46 -4.66
C GLU A 348 -0.11 -12.80 -5.52
N ILE A 349 0.37 -11.61 -5.14
CA ILE A 349 1.57 -11.00 -5.74
C ILE A 349 2.76 -11.94 -5.58
N GLN A 350 2.99 -12.49 -4.39
CA GLN A 350 4.11 -13.40 -4.17
C GLN A 350 3.99 -14.70 -4.98
N LYS A 351 2.76 -15.18 -5.24
CA LYS A 351 2.52 -16.27 -6.21
C LYS A 351 3.00 -15.88 -7.62
N MET A 352 2.72 -14.66 -8.07
CA MET A 352 3.12 -14.15 -9.39
C MET A 352 4.64 -13.95 -9.47
N GLU A 353 5.26 -13.41 -8.43
CA GLU A 353 6.71 -13.22 -8.39
C GLU A 353 7.48 -14.55 -8.45
N ALA A 354 6.93 -15.61 -7.85
CA ALA A 354 7.51 -16.95 -7.98
C ALA A 354 7.47 -17.44 -9.44
N LEU A 355 6.40 -17.14 -10.19
CA LEU A 355 6.34 -17.41 -11.63
C LEU A 355 7.33 -16.56 -12.43
N ILE A 356 7.51 -15.28 -12.06
CA ILE A 356 8.52 -14.41 -12.68
C ILE A 356 9.92 -15.00 -12.47
N ASP A 357 10.24 -15.48 -11.26
CA ASP A 357 11.53 -16.16 -10.99
C ASP A 357 11.71 -17.39 -11.87
N TRP A 358 10.64 -18.13 -12.12
CA TRP A 358 10.69 -19.31 -12.99
C TRP A 358 10.91 -18.89 -14.44
N PHE A 359 10.15 -17.91 -14.95
CA PHE A 359 10.33 -17.36 -16.29
C PHE A 359 11.74 -16.81 -16.51
N ASP A 360 12.30 -16.08 -15.55
CA ASP A 360 13.64 -15.49 -15.67
C ASP A 360 14.74 -16.57 -15.78
N ARG A 361 14.56 -17.72 -15.11
CA ARG A 361 15.44 -18.89 -15.27
C ARG A 361 15.27 -19.63 -16.59
N GLN A 362 14.05 -19.63 -17.15
CA GLN A 362 13.75 -20.35 -18.40
C GLN A 362 14.05 -19.52 -19.66
N ARG A 363 13.93 -18.19 -19.57
CA ARG A 363 13.99 -17.33 -20.73
C ARG A 363 15.39 -17.22 -21.30
N ARG A 364 15.45 -17.03 -22.62
CA ARG A 364 16.65 -16.60 -23.34
C ARG A 364 16.68 -15.08 -23.40
N GLN A 365 17.85 -14.54 -23.70
CA GLN A 365 18.12 -13.09 -23.70
C GLN A 365 17.16 -12.24 -24.57
N ASN A 366 16.52 -12.82 -25.60
CA ASN A 366 15.58 -12.11 -26.49
C ASN A 366 14.10 -12.34 -26.13
N GLN A 367 13.80 -12.98 -25.01
CA GLN A 367 12.43 -13.28 -24.59
C GLN A 367 12.05 -12.37 -23.42
N THR A 368 10.89 -11.75 -23.55
CA THR A 368 10.35 -10.82 -22.58
C THR A 368 9.49 -11.55 -21.54
N ILE A 369 9.32 -10.93 -20.37
CA ILE A 369 8.33 -11.33 -19.36
C ILE A 369 7.22 -10.27 -19.36
N SER A 370 5.97 -10.72 -19.44
CA SER A 370 4.80 -9.84 -19.42
C SER A 370 3.72 -10.36 -18.49
N ILE A 371 2.85 -9.48 -18.03
CA ILE A 371 1.68 -9.85 -17.23
C ILE A 371 0.44 -9.16 -17.81
N ALA A 372 -0.65 -9.91 -17.94
CA ALA A 372 -1.93 -9.40 -18.39
C ALA A 372 -3.01 -9.86 -17.41
N GLY A 373 -3.92 -8.96 -17.03
CA GLY A 373 -4.99 -9.33 -16.11
C GLY A 373 -6.28 -8.55 -16.30
N TYR A 374 -7.39 -9.19 -15.90
CA TYR A 374 -8.75 -8.63 -15.93
C TYR A 374 -9.39 -8.64 -14.54
N GLY A 375 -10.04 -7.55 -14.12
CA GLY A 375 -10.73 -7.46 -12.83
C GLY A 375 -9.76 -7.55 -11.64
N ASP A 376 -9.97 -8.49 -10.71
CA ASP A 376 -8.96 -8.79 -9.67
C ASP A 376 -7.64 -9.29 -10.26
N GLY A 377 -7.64 -9.92 -11.43
CA GLY A 377 -6.42 -10.23 -12.15
C GLY A 377 -5.71 -8.97 -12.67
N GLY A 378 -6.47 -7.94 -13.03
CA GLY A 378 -5.94 -6.62 -13.43
C GLY A 378 -5.25 -5.92 -12.25
N LEU A 379 -5.86 -6.00 -11.04
CA LEU A 379 -5.25 -5.56 -9.79
C LEU A 379 -3.89 -6.24 -9.56
N LEU A 380 -3.86 -7.57 -9.65
CA LEU A 380 -2.64 -8.35 -9.43
C LEU A 380 -1.58 -8.05 -10.48
N ALA A 381 -1.96 -7.97 -11.76
CA ALA A 381 -1.05 -7.61 -12.84
C ALA A 381 -0.41 -6.24 -12.60
N PHE A 382 -1.22 -5.26 -12.20
CA PHE A 382 -0.78 -3.91 -11.92
C PHE A 382 0.20 -3.85 -10.74
N TYR A 383 -0.19 -4.39 -9.59
CA TYR A 383 0.64 -4.31 -8.39
C TYR A 383 1.89 -5.20 -8.45
N THR A 384 1.83 -6.38 -9.05
CA THR A 384 3.03 -7.20 -9.27
C THR A 384 4.04 -6.46 -10.13
N SER A 385 3.60 -5.84 -11.22
CA SER A 385 4.51 -5.11 -12.14
C SER A 385 5.05 -3.82 -11.51
N ALA A 386 4.27 -3.20 -10.62
CA ALA A 386 4.75 -2.10 -9.78
C ALA A 386 5.73 -2.53 -8.69
N LEU A 387 5.93 -3.83 -8.44
CA LEU A 387 6.86 -4.35 -7.43
C LEU A 387 8.05 -5.12 -8.01
N ASP A 388 7.96 -5.60 -9.24
CA ASP A 388 8.97 -6.40 -9.92
C ASP A 388 9.30 -5.85 -11.31
N THR A 389 10.45 -5.18 -11.41
CA THR A 389 10.91 -4.49 -12.63
C THR A 389 11.36 -5.44 -13.75
N ARG A 390 11.33 -6.76 -13.53
CA ARG A 390 11.58 -7.75 -14.60
C ARG A 390 10.40 -7.90 -15.54
N VAL A 391 9.21 -7.40 -15.16
CA VAL A 391 8.02 -7.40 -16.02
C VAL A 391 8.13 -6.24 -17.02
N GLU A 392 8.38 -6.57 -18.28
CA GLU A 392 8.66 -5.60 -19.34
C GLU A 392 7.38 -5.00 -19.94
N THR A 393 6.25 -5.70 -19.84
CA THR A 393 4.95 -5.22 -20.35
C THR A 393 3.81 -5.70 -19.48
N THR A 394 2.91 -4.77 -19.13
CA THR A 394 1.75 -4.99 -18.27
C THR A 394 0.47 -4.58 -18.99
N LEU A 395 -0.52 -5.46 -19.05
CA LEU A 395 -1.88 -5.14 -19.48
C LEU A 395 -2.82 -5.20 -18.26
N VAL A 396 -3.46 -4.07 -17.97
CA VAL A 396 -4.45 -3.93 -16.89
C VAL A 396 -5.80 -3.65 -17.51
N SER A 397 -6.73 -4.60 -17.37
CA SER A 397 -8.11 -4.47 -17.85
C SER A 397 -9.10 -4.53 -16.69
N GLY A 398 -10.10 -3.65 -16.71
CA GLY A 398 -11.20 -3.69 -15.73
C GLY A 398 -10.76 -3.48 -14.27
N TYR A 399 -9.71 -2.69 -14.03
CA TYR A 399 -9.25 -2.35 -12.68
C TYR A 399 -8.88 -0.87 -12.53
N PHE A 400 -7.93 -0.36 -13.32
CA PHE A 400 -7.30 0.96 -13.12
C PHE A 400 -8.31 2.13 -13.06
N ALA A 401 -8.28 2.91 -11.97
CA ALA A 401 -9.21 4.01 -11.72
C ALA A 401 -8.80 4.90 -10.53
N PRO A 402 -9.40 6.09 -10.33
CA PRO A 402 -9.25 6.84 -9.08
C PRO A 402 -9.64 6.02 -7.84
N ARG A 403 -8.80 6.02 -6.80
CA ARG A 403 -8.95 5.12 -5.63
C ARG A 403 -9.57 5.76 -4.39
N GLU A 404 -10.01 7.01 -4.48
CA GLU A 404 -10.56 7.72 -3.31
C GLU A 404 -11.86 7.11 -2.77
N GLU A 405 -12.50 6.20 -3.52
CA GLU A 405 -13.69 5.47 -3.10
C GLU A 405 -13.45 3.97 -2.81
N ILE A 406 -12.19 3.55 -2.65
CA ILE A 406 -11.83 2.13 -2.39
C ILE A 406 -12.55 1.50 -1.19
N TRP A 407 -12.98 2.32 -0.23
CA TRP A 407 -13.74 1.88 0.94
C TRP A 407 -15.13 1.31 0.62
N LYS A 408 -15.66 1.61 -0.58
CA LYS A 408 -16.89 1.00 -1.12
C LYS A 408 -16.63 -0.35 -1.79
N GLU A 409 -15.38 -0.63 -2.16
CA GLU A 409 -15.02 -1.90 -2.79
C GLU A 409 -15.08 -3.06 -1.76
N PRO A 410 -15.12 -4.32 -2.22
CA PRO A 410 -15.11 -5.47 -1.33
C PRO A 410 -13.92 -5.40 -0.36
N ILE A 411 -14.15 -5.77 0.91
CA ILE A 411 -13.17 -5.55 1.99
C ILE A 411 -11.77 -6.12 1.72
N TYR A 412 -11.65 -7.19 0.95
CA TYR A 412 -10.36 -7.77 0.58
C TYR A 412 -9.50 -6.87 -0.33
N ARG A 413 -10.07 -5.81 -0.93
CA ARG A 413 -9.35 -4.75 -1.66
C ARG A 413 -8.95 -3.57 -0.77
N ASN A 414 -9.47 -3.48 0.45
CA ASN A 414 -9.06 -2.43 1.38
C ASN A 414 -7.62 -2.68 1.85
N VAL A 415 -6.75 -1.72 1.58
CA VAL A 415 -5.34 -1.76 1.98
C VAL A 415 -5.06 -0.58 2.90
N TRP A 416 -4.69 -0.88 4.14
CA TRP A 416 -4.42 0.14 5.16
C TRP A 416 -3.25 1.04 4.76
N GLY A 417 -3.46 2.35 4.84
CA GLY A 417 -2.41 3.34 4.57
C GLY A 417 -2.07 3.56 3.09
N LEU A 418 -2.66 2.81 2.15
CA LEU A 418 -2.36 2.92 0.71
C LEU A 418 -2.49 4.36 0.20
N LEU A 419 -3.67 4.97 0.39
CA LEU A 419 -4.01 6.29 -0.15
C LEU A 419 -3.23 7.46 0.45
N LYS A 420 -2.42 7.23 1.49
CA LYS A 420 -1.51 8.24 2.06
C LYS A 420 -0.43 8.64 1.06
N GLU A 421 0.09 7.67 0.31
CA GLU A 421 1.21 7.85 -0.62
C GLU A 421 0.84 7.46 -2.05
N PHE A 422 -0.07 6.50 -2.22
CA PHE A 422 -0.35 5.85 -3.49
C PHE A 422 -1.83 5.95 -3.87
N GLY A 423 -2.15 6.51 -5.03
CA GLY A 423 -3.28 6.11 -5.85
C GLY A 423 -2.80 5.35 -7.08
N ASP A 424 -3.72 5.02 -7.99
CA ASP A 424 -3.37 4.27 -9.20
C ASP A 424 -2.39 5.05 -10.11
N ALA A 425 -2.52 6.38 -10.22
CA ALA A 425 -1.55 7.20 -10.96
C ALA A 425 -0.12 7.04 -10.40
N GLU A 426 0.02 7.11 -9.09
CA GLU A 426 1.32 7.00 -8.42
C GLU A 426 1.90 5.58 -8.55
N ILE A 427 1.05 4.54 -8.46
CA ILE A 427 1.49 3.15 -8.66
C ILE A 427 1.88 2.89 -10.13
N ALA A 428 1.17 3.48 -11.10
CA ALA A 428 1.55 3.40 -12.51
C ALA A 428 2.94 3.98 -12.75
N SER A 429 3.29 5.07 -12.06
CA SER A 429 4.63 5.65 -12.14
C SER A 429 5.73 4.69 -11.67
N LEU A 430 5.43 3.69 -10.82
CA LEU A 430 6.41 2.66 -10.41
C LEU A 430 6.69 1.63 -11.50
N ILE A 431 5.82 1.51 -12.51
CA ILE A 431 6.01 0.57 -13.63
C ILE A 431 6.98 1.17 -14.65
N ALA A 432 7.05 2.50 -14.77
CA ALA A 432 8.04 3.14 -15.63
C ALA A 432 9.48 2.70 -15.26
N PRO A 433 10.36 2.44 -16.24
CA PRO A 433 10.18 2.66 -17.68
C PRO A 433 9.52 1.50 -18.45
N CYS A 434 9.06 0.45 -17.78
CA CYS A 434 8.39 -0.68 -18.42
C CYS A 434 7.02 -0.27 -19.02
N PHE A 435 6.54 -1.03 -19.99
CA PHE A 435 5.31 -0.68 -20.71
C PHE A 435 4.06 -1.01 -19.87
N LEU A 436 3.19 -0.02 -19.67
CA LEU A 436 1.88 -0.17 -19.07
C LEU A 436 0.79 0.11 -20.12
N ILE A 437 -0.12 -0.85 -20.30
CA ILE A 437 -1.32 -0.72 -21.13
C ILE A 437 -2.52 -0.78 -20.20
N VAL A 438 -3.30 0.29 -20.16
CA VAL A 438 -4.58 0.34 -19.44
C VAL A 438 -5.71 0.21 -20.46
N GLU A 439 -6.47 -0.88 -20.37
CA GLU A 439 -7.68 -1.08 -21.17
C GLU A 439 -8.90 -0.58 -20.39
N TYR A 440 -9.59 0.40 -20.95
CA TYR A 440 -10.93 0.75 -20.47
C TYR A 440 -11.90 -0.37 -20.81
N SER A 441 -12.34 -1.10 -19.78
CA SER A 441 -13.18 -2.27 -19.92
C SER A 441 -14.26 -2.28 -18.85
N GLN A 442 -15.40 -2.91 -19.18
CA GLN A 442 -16.43 -3.18 -18.20
C GLN A 442 -15.87 -4.14 -17.14
N ILE A 443 -15.99 -3.75 -15.88
CA ILE A 443 -15.53 -4.57 -14.76
C ILE A 443 -16.44 -5.81 -14.58
N PRO A 444 -15.94 -6.89 -13.95
CA PRO A 444 -16.76 -8.06 -13.65
C PRO A 444 -17.95 -7.72 -12.76
N VAL A 445 -19.07 -8.41 -12.96
CA VAL A 445 -20.25 -8.27 -12.11
C VAL A 445 -19.90 -8.74 -10.71
N TYR A 446 -20.10 -7.87 -9.72
CA TYR A 446 -19.97 -8.22 -8.31
C TYR A 446 -21.35 -8.22 -7.66
N ASP A 447 -21.81 -9.40 -7.23
CA ASP A 447 -23.06 -9.54 -6.47
C ASP A 447 -22.82 -9.11 -5.01
N GLY A 448 -22.88 -7.79 -4.78
CA GLY A 448 -22.84 -7.17 -3.45
C GLY A 448 -24.14 -7.36 -2.64
N GLU A 449 -25.25 -7.77 -3.28
CA GLU A 449 -26.57 -7.97 -2.63
C GLU A 449 -26.56 -9.11 -1.60
N LYS A 450 -25.47 -9.85 -1.50
CA LYS A 450 -25.28 -10.83 -0.43
C LYS A 450 -25.24 -10.20 0.97
N ASN A 451 -25.05 -8.89 1.14
CA ASN A 451 -24.95 -8.25 2.47
C ASN A 451 -26.08 -7.26 2.76
N SER A 452 -27.31 -7.75 2.95
CA SER A 452 -28.45 -7.00 3.50
C SER A 452 -28.31 -6.63 5.00
N GLY A 453 -27.07 -6.52 5.51
CA GLY A 453 -26.75 -6.33 6.93
C GLY A 453 -26.91 -7.59 7.81
N THR A 454 -27.33 -8.73 7.25
CA THR A 454 -27.55 -10.00 7.97
C THR A 454 -26.42 -11.03 7.81
N LYS A 455 -25.46 -10.76 6.92
CA LYS A 455 -24.28 -11.61 6.70
C LYS A 455 -23.04 -10.96 7.31
N ILE A 456 -22.04 -11.79 7.58
CA ILE A 456 -20.85 -11.40 8.32
C ILE A 456 -19.88 -10.56 7.45
N ASP A 457 -19.94 -10.70 6.12
CA ASP A 457 -19.15 -9.86 5.23
C ASP A 457 -19.73 -8.43 5.20
N PRO A 458 -18.88 -7.39 5.21
CA PRO A 458 -19.33 -6.00 5.06
C PRO A 458 -19.86 -5.77 3.64
N PRO A 459 -20.82 -4.84 3.46
CA PRO A 459 -21.28 -4.46 2.13
C PRO A 459 -20.12 -3.92 1.28
N GLY A 460 -20.14 -4.21 -0.01
CA GLY A 460 -19.19 -3.69 -0.98
C GLY A 460 -19.77 -3.77 -2.39
N GLU A 461 -19.21 -2.99 -3.29
CA GLU A 461 -19.62 -2.92 -4.69
C GLU A 461 -18.40 -2.80 -5.60
N LEU A 462 -18.50 -3.36 -6.80
CA LEU A 462 -17.59 -3.04 -7.89
C LEU A 462 -18.42 -2.31 -8.95
N TRP A 463 -17.91 -1.20 -9.47
CA TRP A 463 -18.54 -0.44 -10.54
C TRP A 463 -17.54 -0.11 -11.66
N THR A 464 -18.06 0.13 -12.86
CA THR A 464 -17.23 0.58 -13.98
C THR A 464 -17.13 2.10 -13.88
N HIS A 465 -15.92 2.61 -13.58
CA HIS A 465 -15.64 4.04 -13.68
C HIS A 465 -15.86 4.55 -15.09
N THR A 466 -16.13 5.84 -15.25
CA THR A 466 -16.26 6.45 -16.58
C THR A 466 -14.90 6.50 -17.28
N PHE A 467 -14.91 6.47 -18.61
CA PHE A 467 -13.69 6.61 -19.41
C PHE A 467 -12.88 7.86 -19.01
N ASN A 468 -13.56 8.99 -18.82
CA ASN A 468 -12.92 10.25 -18.43
C ASN A 468 -12.22 10.17 -17.06
N GLU A 469 -12.77 9.45 -16.09
CA GLU A 469 -12.12 9.25 -14.79
C GLU A 469 -10.86 8.40 -14.92
N VAL A 470 -10.93 7.33 -15.71
CA VAL A 470 -9.78 6.44 -15.99
C VAL A 470 -8.69 7.20 -16.74
N GLU A 471 -9.05 7.91 -17.81
CA GLU A 471 -8.11 8.74 -18.60
C GLU A 471 -7.49 9.85 -17.74
N SER A 472 -8.29 10.53 -16.91
CA SER A 472 -7.78 11.59 -16.03
C SER A 472 -6.81 11.02 -14.98
N GLU A 473 -7.13 9.87 -14.36
CA GLU A 473 -6.20 9.24 -13.41
C GLU A 473 -4.96 8.70 -14.11
N PHE A 474 -5.07 8.23 -15.35
CA PHE A 474 -3.92 7.81 -16.14
C PHE A 474 -3.03 9.03 -16.37
N ASN A 475 -3.51 10.11 -16.98
CA ASN A 475 -2.68 11.27 -17.33
C ASN A 475 -2.03 12.00 -16.13
N ARG A 476 -2.42 11.70 -14.88
CA ARG A 476 -1.78 12.29 -13.68
C ARG A 476 -0.32 11.91 -13.51
N HIS A 477 0.18 10.83 -14.12
CA HIS A 477 1.61 10.51 -14.07
C HIS A 477 2.45 11.34 -15.05
N ASP A 478 1.84 11.94 -16.10
CA ASP A 478 2.52 12.80 -17.07
C ASP A 478 2.76 14.23 -16.55
N ASP A 479 1.99 14.65 -15.54
CA ASP A 479 2.07 15.98 -14.91
C ASP A 479 3.09 16.05 -13.74
N ALA A 480 3.80 14.96 -13.44
CA ALA A 480 4.64 14.79 -12.23
C ALA A 480 6.16 14.90 -12.47
#